data_AF-A0A800MBX7-F1
#
_entry.id   AF-A0A800MBX7-F1
#
_cell.length_a   1.000
_cell.length_b   1.000
_cell.length_c   1.000
_cell.angle_alpha   90.00
_cell.angle_beta   90.00
_cell.angle_gamma   90.00
#
_symmetry.space_group_name_H-M   'P 1'
#
loop_
_entity.id
_entity.type
_entity.pdbx_description
1 polymer ?
#
loop_
_entity_poly.entity_id
_entity_poly.type
_entity_poly.pdbx_seq_one_letter_code
_entity_poly.pdbx_strand_id
1 'polypeptide(L)'
;MSKEKIKICEDLADVMPPEYQELVETATYGNQDRGWKDIGSSKELIEQHSLCAGCPESIAFRYILASLPAPEDTVFVGSTGCTSLVFPHVAVHNIHSLFGNQ
;
A
#
# COMPACT_ATOMS: atom_id res chain seq x y z
N MET A 1 3.51 -20.68 3.03
CA MET A 1 2.98 -19.68 3.99
C MET A 1 1.72 -19.11 3.38
N SER A 2 0.70 -18.78 4.18
CA SER A 2 -0.52 -18.16 3.64
C SER A 2 -0.18 -16.82 2.98
N LYS A 3 -0.75 -16.56 1.80
CA LYS A 3 -0.64 -15.25 1.12
C LYS A 3 -1.63 -14.22 1.68
N GLU A 4 -2.62 -14.67 2.45
CA GLU A 4 -3.55 -13.81 3.17
C GLU A 4 -2.81 -13.14 4.33
N LYS A 5 -2.49 -11.85 4.20
CA LYS A 5 -1.66 -11.12 5.19
C LYS A 5 -2.47 -10.28 6.16
N ILE A 6 -3.69 -9.87 5.79
CA ILE A 6 -4.52 -9.00 6.62
C ILE A 6 -5.86 -9.69 6.85
N LYS A 7 -6.19 -9.90 8.12
CA LYS A 7 -7.48 -10.46 8.55
C LYS A 7 -8.01 -9.57 9.67
N ILE A 8 -9.26 -9.11 9.53
CA ILE A 8 -9.92 -8.33 10.57
C ILE A 8 -10.33 -9.28 11.70
N CYS A 9 -10.15 -8.85 12.94
CA CYS A 9 -10.76 -9.51 14.08
C CYS A 9 -12.26 -9.24 14.05
N GLU A 10 -13.08 -10.29 13.94
CA GLU A 10 -14.53 -10.18 13.80
C GLU A 10 -15.17 -9.32 14.90
N ASP A 11 -14.67 -9.44 16.14
CA ASP A 11 -15.13 -8.66 17.30
C ASP A 11 -14.82 -7.16 17.22
N LEU A 12 -13.94 -6.75 16.30
CA LEU A 12 -13.55 -5.34 16.09
C LEU A 12 -13.98 -4.81 14.73
N ALA A 13 -14.67 -5.60 13.90
CA ALA A 13 -14.95 -5.23 12.51
C ALA A 13 -15.80 -3.95 12.40
N ASP A 14 -16.70 -3.71 13.37
CA ASP A 14 -17.59 -2.56 13.42
C ASP A 14 -16.88 -1.24 13.81
N VAL A 15 -15.78 -1.32 14.56
CA VAL A 15 -15.00 -0.15 14.98
C VAL A 15 -13.83 0.17 14.05
N MET A 16 -13.47 -0.74 13.15
CA MET A 16 -12.39 -0.52 12.20
C MET A 16 -12.79 0.52 11.13
N PRO A 17 -11.85 1.38 10.67
CA PRO A 17 -12.13 2.34 9.61
C PRO A 17 -12.64 1.65 8.33
N PRO A 18 -13.58 2.27 7.58
CA PRO A 18 -14.08 1.72 6.31
C PRO A 18 -12.96 1.42 5.31
N GLU A 19 -11.90 2.22 5.30
CA GLU A 19 -10.72 2.04 4.45
C GLU A 19 -9.99 0.73 4.76
N TYR A 20 -9.92 0.35 6.03
CA TYR A 20 -9.30 -0.90 6.46
C TYR A 20 -10.18 -2.11 6.13
N GLN A 21 -11.50 -1.95 6.25
CA GLN A 21 -12.48 -2.97 5.82
C GLN A 21 -12.37 -3.22 4.31
N GLU A 22 -12.40 -2.15 3.49
CA GLU A 22 -12.23 -2.21 2.05
C GLU A 22 -10.88 -2.85 1.65
N LEU A 23 -9.79 -2.50 2.34
CA LEU A 23 -8.49 -3.11 2.12
C LEU A 23 -8.54 -4.63 2.33
N VAL A 24 -9.17 -5.13 3.39
CA VAL A 24 -9.23 -6.58 3.63
C VAL A 24 -10.12 -7.30 2.63
N GLU A 25 -11.22 -6.67 2.20
CA GLU A 25 -12.16 -7.25 1.25
C GLU A 25 -11.65 -7.26 -0.19
N THR A 26 -10.88 -6.23 -0.58
CA THR A 26 -10.58 -5.95 -2.00
C THR A 26 -9.09 -5.87 -2.34
N ALA A 27 -8.18 -6.01 -1.38
CA ALA A 27 -6.75 -5.98 -1.66
C ALA A 27 -6.34 -7.03 -2.70
N THR A 28 -5.38 -6.66 -3.53
CA THR A 28 -4.87 -7.49 -4.63
C THR A 28 -3.77 -8.47 -4.20
N TYR A 29 -3.63 -8.76 -2.90
CA TYR A 29 -2.64 -9.72 -2.40
C TYR A 29 -2.84 -11.10 -3.02
N GLY A 30 -1.76 -11.73 -3.46
CA GLY A 30 -1.80 -13.05 -4.09
C GLY A 30 -2.40 -13.09 -5.50
N ASN A 31 -2.87 -11.96 -6.04
CA ASN A 31 -3.35 -11.86 -7.42
C ASN A 31 -2.17 -11.89 -8.40
N GLN A 32 -2.10 -12.92 -9.24
CA GLN A 32 -1.01 -13.11 -10.21
C GLN A 32 -1.19 -12.31 -11.50
N ASP A 33 -2.40 -11.86 -11.80
CA ASP A 33 -2.72 -11.10 -13.01
C ASP A 33 -2.54 -9.58 -12.80
N ARG A 34 -2.12 -9.18 -11.60
CA ARG A 34 -1.89 -7.78 -11.24
C ARG A 34 -0.85 -7.13 -12.15
N GLY A 35 -1.16 -5.93 -12.62
CA GLY A 35 -0.16 -5.10 -13.28
C GLY A 35 -0.60 -3.67 -13.54
N TRP A 36 0.17 -2.97 -14.38
CA TRP A 36 -0.06 -1.55 -14.68
C TRP A 36 -1.46 -1.23 -15.25
N LYS A 37 -2.15 -2.23 -15.81
CA LYS A 37 -3.51 -2.08 -16.35
C LYS A 37 -4.57 -1.92 -15.27
N ASP A 38 -4.27 -2.35 -14.05
CA ASP A 38 -5.16 -2.29 -12.89
C ASP A 38 -4.98 -1.00 -12.08
N ILE A 39 -4.10 -0.10 -12.54
CA ILE A 39 -3.90 1.20 -11.91
C ILE A 39 -5.19 2.02 -12.00
N GLY A 40 -5.75 2.32 -10.83
CA GLY A 40 -6.98 3.09 -10.70
C GLY A 40 -8.27 2.26 -10.72
N SER A 41 -8.21 0.94 -10.89
CA SER A 41 -9.38 0.05 -10.78
C SER A 41 -9.69 -0.34 -9.33
N SER A 42 -8.67 -0.34 -8.47
CA SER A 42 -8.77 -0.70 -7.04
C SER A 42 -7.94 0.29 -6.20
N LYS A 43 -8.22 0.42 -4.90
CA LYS A 43 -7.30 1.06 -3.94
C LYS A 43 -6.09 0.15 -3.74
N GLU A 44 -5.29 0.01 -4.79
CA GLU A 44 -4.50 -1.20 -5.01
C GLU A 44 -3.65 -1.58 -3.81
N LEU A 45 -2.93 -0.63 -3.21
CA LEU A 45 -2.18 -0.78 -1.95
C LEU A 45 -1.87 0.58 -1.31
N ILE A 46 -2.51 1.66 -1.72
CA ILE A 46 -2.24 3.03 -1.26
C ILE A 46 -3.54 3.77 -1.03
N GLU A 47 -3.76 4.20 0.21
CA GLU A 47 -4.94 4.96 0.61
C GLU A 47 -4.75 6.46 0.29
N GLN A 48 -5.79 7.26 0.52
CA GLN A 48 -5.67 8.71 0.62
C GLN A 48 -4.49 9.10 1.50
N HIS A 49 -3.66 9.99 0.97
CA HIS A 49 -2.40 10.44 1.57
C HIS A 49 -2.35 11.96 1.61
N SER A 50 -1.51 12.52 2.47
CA SER A 50 -1.38 13.97 2.64
C SER A 50 -0.44 14.67 1.64
N LEU A 51 -0.04 14.00 0.55
CA LEU A 51 0.71 14.65 -0.53
C LEU A 51 -0.15 15.62 -1.35
N CYS A 52 0.51 16.58 -1.99
CA CYS A 52 -0.12 17.57 -2.85
C CYS A 52 -0.96 16.94 -3.97
N ALA A 53 -2.04 17.62 -4.37
CA ALA A 53 -2.78 17.26 -5.56
C ALA A 53 -1.86 17.32 -6.80
N GLY A 54 -1.83 16.24 -7.59
CA GLY A 54 -0.92 16.12 -8.73
C GLY A 54 0.55 15.87 -8.37
N CYS A 55 0.84 15.43 -7.14
CA CYS A 55 2.21 15.12 -6.72
C CYS A 55 2.83 14.03 -7.63
N PRO A 56 3.97 14.30 -8.29
CA PRO A 56 4.63 13.32 -9.16
C PRO A 56 5.13 12.09 -8.38
N GLU A 57 5.43 12.26 -7.10
CA GLU A 57 5.88 11.19 -6.22
C GLU A 57 4.74 10.22 -5.86
N SER A 58 3.56 10.74 -5.55
CA SER A 58 2.35 9.94 -5.30
C SER A 58 2.02 9.04 -6.49
N ILE A 59 2.03 9.60 -7.70
CA ILE A 59 1.73 8.83 -8.90
C ILE A 59 2.84 7.79 -9.17
N ALA A 60 4.12 8.13 -8.93
CA ALA A 60 5.21 7.17 -9.00
C ALA A 60 5.01 6.00 -8.04
N PHE A 61 4.63 6.26 -6.77
CA PHE A 61 4.31 5.20 -5.82
C PHE A 61 3.18 4.30 -6.31
N ARG A 62 2.10 4.86 -6.85
CA ARG A 62 1.00 4.06 -7.42
C ARG A 62 1.49 3.13 -8.52
N TYR A 63 2.28 3.62 -9.47
CA TYR A 63 2.83 2.79 -10.55
C TYR A 63 3.79 1.71 -10.03
N ILE A 64 4.68 2.05 -9.09
CA ILE A 64 5.63 1.09 -8.53
C ILE A 64 4.87 -0.01 -7.78
N LEU A 65 3.94 0.37 -6.90
CA LEU A 65 3.14 -0.58 -6.12
C LEU A 65 2.37 -1.52 -7.04
N ALA A 66 1.72 -1.00 -8.09
CA ALA A 66 0.99 -1.77 -9.11
C ALA A 66 1.88 -2.76 -9.88
N SER A 67 3.16 -2.44 -10.03
CA SER A 67 4.12 -3.27 -10.75
C SER A 67 4.76 -4.34 -9.86
N LEU A 68 4.44 -4.38 -8.56
CA LEU A 68 4.96 -5.42 -7.67
C LEU A 68 4.32 -6.77 -7.98
N PRO A 69 5.10 -7.80 -8.35
CA PRO A 69 4.56 -9.12 -8.66
C PRO A 69 4.04 -9.87 -7.43
N ALA A 70 4.55 -9.52 -6.25
CA ALA A 70 4.16 -10.11 -4.96
C ALA A 70 4.27 -9.02 -3.87
N PRO A 71 3.29 -8.10 -3.79
CA PRO A 71 3.33 -7.02 -2.79
C PRO A 71 3.35 -7.55 -1.35
N GLU A 72 2.71 -8.69 -1.11
CA GLU A 72 2.73 -9.37 0.19
C GLU A 72 4.15 -9.76 0.65
N ASP A 73 5.06 -10.03 -0.29
CA ASP A 73 6.43 -10.49 -0.05
C ASP A 73 7.47 -9.42 -0.45
N THR A 74 7.06 -8.15 -0.39
CA THR A 74 7.93 -7.00 -0.67
C THR A 74 8.09 -6.13 0.58
N VAL A 75 9.31 -5.62 0.80
CA VAL A 75 9.59 -4.60 1.84
C VAL A 75 10.06 -3.31 1.16
N PHE A 76 9.39 -2.19 1.48
CA PHE A 76 9.76 -0.86 1.04
C PHE A 76 10.71 -0.21 2.05
N VAL A 77 11.91 0.14 1.60
CA VAL A 77 12.86 0.94 2.38
C VAL A 77 12.70 2.39 1.96
N GLY A 78 12.18 3.19 2.86
CA GLY A 78 11.81 4.56 2.60
C GLY A 78 12.71 5.56 3.29
N SER A 79 13.45 6.38 2.54
CA SER A 79 14.25 7.46 3.13
C SER A 79 13.38 8.62 3.63
N THR A 80 13.89 9.38 4.60
CA THR A 80 13.25 10.61 5.07
C THR A 80 12.99 11.58 3.91
N GLY A 81 11.74 12.04 3.77
CA GLY A 81 11.31 12.94 2.71
C GLY A 81 9.78 13.02 2.62
N CYS A 82 9.26 13.55 1.51
CA CYS A 82 7.83 13.56 1.21
C CYS A 82 7.23 12.14 1.24
N THR A 83 8.02 11.14 0.84
CA THR A 83 7.73 9.71 0.90
C THR A 83 7.25 9.26 2.28
N SER A 84 7.78 9.86 3.34
CA SER A 84 7.46 9.54 4.74
C SER A 84 6.02 9.89 5.10
N LEU A 85 5.38 10.78 4.34
CA LEU A 85 3.96 11.11 4.49
C LEU A 85 3.04 10.10 3.77
N VAL A 86 3.59 9.26 2.90
CA VAL A 86 2.84 8.23 2.15
C VAL A 86 2.99 6.85 2.78
N PHE A 87 4.15 6.52 3.34
CA PHE A 87 4.39 5.17 3.87
C PHE A 87 3.40 4.66 4.92
N PRO A 88 2.83 5.49 5.81
CA PRO A 88 1.77 5.04 6.70
C PRO A 88 0.47 4.67 5.98
N HIS A 89 0.30 5.12 4.74
CA HIS A 89 -0.88 4.94 3.91
C HIS A 89 -0.70 3.84 2.85
N VAL A 90 0.43 3.11 2.84
CA VAL A 90 0.62 1.97 1.95
C VAL A 90 0.41 0.64 2.67
N ALA A 91 -0.32 -0.26 2.05
CA ALA A 91 -0.55 -1.62 2.51
C ALA A 91 0.59 -2.55 2.03
N VAL A 92 1.83 -2.14 2.24
CA VAL A 92 3.04 -2.96 2.00
C VAL A 92 3.94 -2.80 3.20
N HIS A 93 4.64 -3.87 3.58
CA HIS A 93 5.66 -3.78 4.62
C HIS A 93 6.63 -2.67 4.27
N ASN A 94 6.80 -1.71 5.16
CA ASN A 94 7.68 -0.59 4.93
C ASN A 94 8.49 -0.29 6.19
N ILE A 95 9.67 0.27 5.98
CA ILE A 95 10.55 0.75 7.03
C ILE A 95 11.03 2.15 6.68
N HIS A 96 11.01 3.02 7.68
CA HIS A 96 11.58 4.35 7.58
C HIS A 96 13.09 4.29 7.82
N SER A 97 13.84 4.86 6.88
CA SER A 97 15.28 5.07 6.94
C SER A 97 15.57 6.57 6.98
N LEU A 98 16.69 6.95 7.57
CA LEU A 98 17.14 8.33 7.52
C LEU A 98 17.66 8.65 6.11
N PHE A 99 17.70 9.94 5.78
CA PHE A 99 18.32 10.32 4.51
C PHE A 99 19.81 10.00 4.53
N GLY A 100 20.26 9.14 3.61
CA GLY A 100 21.67 8.77 3.42
C GLY A 100 22.10 7.44 4.05
N ASN A 101 21.17 6.68 4.63
CA ASN A 101 21.44 5.34 5.17
C ASN A 101 20.40 4.27 4.77
N GLN A 102 19.57 4.59 3.76
CA GLN A 102 18.75 3.60 3.05
C GLN A 102 19.62 2.60 2.29
#